data_AF-A0A183SM36-F1
#
_entry.id   AF-A0A183SM36-F1
#
_cell.length_a   1.000
_cell.length_b   1.000
_cell.length_c   1.000
_cell.angle_alpha   90.00
_cell.angle_beta   90.00
_cell.angle_gamma   90.00
#
_symmetry.space_group_name_H-M   'P 1'
#
loop_
_entity.id
_entity.type
_entity.pdbx_description
1 polymer ?
#
loop_
_entity_poly.entity_id
_entity_poly.type
_entity_poly.pdbx_seq_one_letter_code
_entity_poly.pdbx_strand_id
1 'polypeptide(L)'
;LLFAEVHKSDTGIYFCNVTGIGGTDSAPAYIKVKSRLAALWPFIGILAELIILLLTIIIYERHKAAKDKKAAEDFPLLGSQVNAGGDAKASPSHR
;
A
#
# COMPACT_ATOMS: atom_id res chain seq x y z
N LEU A 1 -35.15 -3.25 29.16
CA LEU A 1 -33.68 -3.34 29.22
C LEU A 1 -33.12 -2.26 28.30
N LEU A 2 -32.47 -1.25 28.87
CA LEU A 2 -31.93 -0.11 28.15
C LEU A 2 -30.51 0.13 28.65
N PHE A 3 -29.56 0.31 27.74
CA PHE A 3 -28.18 0.63 28.06
C PHE A 3 -27.95 2.11 27.76
N ALA A 4 -27.55 2.89 28.77
CA ALA A 4 -27.21 4.31 28.59
C ALA A 4 -25.85 4.46 27.85
N GLU A 5 -24.92 3.57 28.15
CA GLU A 5 -23.65 3.42 27.46
C GLU A 5 -23.40 1.93 27.25
N VAL A 6 -22.95 1.55 26.04
CA VAL A 6 -22.76 0.14 25.65
C VAL A 6 -21.27 -0.19 25.73
N HIS A 7 -20.91 -1.11 26.61
CA HIS A 7 -19.55 -1.60 26.79
C HIS A 7 -19.40 -3.05 26.29
N LYS A 8 -18.17 -3.48 26.01
CA LYS A 8 -17.94 -4.83 25.46
C LYS A 8 -18.28 -5.94 26.45
N SER A 9 -18.20 -5.65 27.75
CA SER A 9 -18.63 -6.51 28.85
C SER A 9 -20.13 -6.83 28.84
N ASP A 10 -20.95 -6.05 28.12
CA ASP A 10 -22.41 -6.25 28.06
C ASP A 10 -22.81 -7.37 27.09
N THR A 11 -21.82 -8.11 26.56
CA THR A 11 -22.06 -9.31 25.77
C THR A 11 -22.42 -10.46 26.70
N GLY A 12 -23.61 -11.03 26.54
CA GLY A 12 -24.10 -12.10 27.42
C GLY A 12 -25.53 -12.55 27.12
N ILE A 13 -26.02 -13.46 27.95
CA ILE A 13 -27.41 -13.91 27.92
C ILE A 13 -28.17 -13.17 29.01
N TYR A 14 -29.27 -12.54 28.63
CA TYR A 14 -30.18 -11.84 29.52
C TYR A 14 -31.51 -12.59 29.57
N PHE A 15 -32.13 -12.64 30.74
CA PHE A 15 -33.42 -13.31 30.92
C PHE A 15 -34.51 -12.27 31.14
N CYS A 16 -35.61 -12.43 30.41
CA CYS A 16 -36.85 -11.72 30.69
C CYS A 16 -37.74 -12.62 31.53
N ASN A 17 -37.93 -12.26 32.80
CA ASN A 17 -38.79 -13.01 33.71
C ASN A 17 -40.14 -12.29 33.84
N VAL A 18 -41.22 -12.99 33.53
CA VAL A 18 -42.60 -12.47 33.64
C VAL A 18 -43.29 -13.29 34.72
N THR A 19 -43.71 -12.64 35.80
CA THR A 19 -44.46 -13.30 36.89
C THR A 19 -45.88 -12.78 36.92
N GLY A 20 -46.85 -13.70 36.86
CA GLY A 20 -48.27 -13.42 36.97
C GLY A 20 -48.96 -14.33 37.97
N ILE A 21 -50.29 -14.24 38.04
CA ILE A 21 -51.13 -15.02 38.97
C ILE A 21 -50.98 -16.54 38.71
N GLY A 22 -50.68 -16.94 37.47
CA GLY A 22 -50.51 -18.34 37.05
C GLY A 22 -49.08 -18.89 37.12
N GLY A 23 -48.11 -18.13 37.61
CA GLY A 23 -46.71 -18.57 37.71
C GLY A 23 -45.71 -17.61 37.06
N THR A 24 -44.46 -18.06 36.97
CA THR A 24 -43.34 -17.32 36.36
C THR A 24 -42.90 -18.00 35.07
N ASP A 25 -42.85 -17.24 33.98
CA ASP A 25 -42.24 -17.64 32.72
C ASP A 25 -40.94 -16.87 32.50
N SER A 26 -39.97 -17.46 31.80
CA SER A 26 -38.64 -16.87 31.60
C SER A 26 -38.10 -17.15 30.20
N ALA A 27 -37.77 -16.08 29.47
CA ALA A 27 -37.26 -16.16 28.11
C ALA A 27 -35.80 -15.65 28.01
N PRO A 28 -34.85 -16.46 27.48
CA PRO A 28 -33.47 -16.02 27.27
C PRO A 28 -33.34 -15.17 25.99
N ALA A 29 -32.50 -14.14 26.06
CA ALA A 29 -32.10 -13.28 24.95
C ALA A 29 -30.58 -13.13 24.90
N TYR A 30 -29.96 -13.47 23.76
CA TYR A 30 -28.52 -13.35 23.58
C TYR A 30 -28.15 -12.00 22.96
N ILE A 31 -27.27 -11.25 23.64
CA ILE A 31 -26.80 -9.94 23.21
C ILE A 31 -25.30 -10.02 22.95
N LYS A 32 -24.85 -9.54 21.77
CA LYS A 32 -23.43 -9.48 21.40
C LYS A 32 -23.03 -8.07 21.01
N VAL A 33 -22.16 -7.46 21.82
CA VAL A 33 -21.60 -6.12 21.55
C VAL A 33 -20.39 -6.24 20.63
N LYS A 34 -20.53 -5.71 19.41
CA LYS A 34 -19.41 -5.64 18.45
C LYS A 34 -18.53 -4.43 18.74
N SER A 35 -17.22 -4.61 18.59
CA SER A 35 -16.27 -3.49 18.71
C SER A 35 -16.40 -2.58 17.50
N ARG A 36 -16.31 -1.27 17.69
CA ARG A 36 -16.23 -0.28 16.61
C ARG A 36 -15.00 -0.51 15.71
N LEU A 37 -13.93 -1.04 16.30
CA LEU A 37 -12.67 -1.40 15.62
C LEU A 37 -12.80 -2.55 14.62
N ALA A 38 -13.84 -3.40 14.72
CA ALA A 38 -14.07 -4.45 13.74
C ALA A 38 -14.43 -3.87 12.36
N ALA A 39 -15.01 -2.67 12.33
CA ALA A 39 -15.27 -1.95 11.10
C ALA A 39 -14.01 -1.25 10.55
N LEU A 40 -12.99 -0.98 11.37
CA LEU A 40 -11.71 -0.42 10.88
C LEU A 40 -10.88 -1.45 10.11
N TRP A 41 -10.98 -2.73 10.47
CA TRP A 41 -10.28 -3.82 9.80
C TRP A 41 -10.48 -3.88 8.28
N PRO A 42 -11.71 -3.83 7.72
CA PRO A 42 -11.89 -3.78 6.28
C PRO A 42 -11.26 -2.53 5.65
N PHE A 43 -11.26 -1.37 6.33
CA PHE A 43 -10.59 -0.18 5.82
C PHE A 43 -9.06 -0.35 5.78
N ILE A 44 -8.45 -0.97 6.79
CA ILE A 44 -7.00 -1.24 6.79
C ILE A 44 -6.63 -2.19 5.65
N GLY A 45 -7.45 -3.22 5.40
CA GLY A 45 -7.24 -4.12 4.26
C GLY A 45 -7.25 -3.40 2.92
N ILE A 46 -8.24 -2.54 2.70
CA ILE A 46 -8.34 -1.73 1.47
C ILE A 46 -7.16 -0.78 1.33
N LEU A 47 -6.74 -0.11 2.41
CA LEU A 47 -5.58 0.80 2.38
C LEU A 47 -4.28 0.05 2.08
N ALA A 48 -4.10 -1.14 2.66
CA ALA A 48 -2.94 -1.98 2.39
C ALA A 48 -2.88 -2.40 0.91
N GLU A 49 -4.02 -2.77 0.32
CA GLU A 49 -4.11 -3.12 -1.10
C GLU A 49 -3.72 -1.95 -2.01
N LEU A 50 -4.20 -0.75 -1.73
CA LEU A 50 -3.84 0.46 -2.47
C LEU A 50 -2.34 0.77 -2.40
N ILE A 51 -1.72 0.60 -1.22
CA ILE A 51 -0.28 0.80 -1.04
C ILE A 51 0.51 -0.22 -1.87
N ILE A 52 0.11 -1.49 -1.85
CA ILE A 52 0.79 -2.56 -2.63
C ILE A 52 0.70 -2.28 -4.12
N LEU A 53 -0.48 -1.88 -4.63
CA LEU A 53 -0.65 -1.52 -6.04
C LEU A 53 0.23 -0.33 -6.41
N LEU A 54 0.26 0.72 -5.59
CA LEU A 54 1.09 1.89 -5.81
C LEU A 54 2.58 1.54 -5.83
N LEU A 55 3.05 0.74 -4.87
CA LEU A 55 4.44 0.29 -4.80
C LEU A 55 4.84 -0.53 -6.03
N THR A 56 3.98 -1.44 -6.47
CA THR A 56 4.25 -2.30 -7.63
C THR A 56 4.34 -1.47 -8.91
N ILE A 57 3.42 -0.52 -9.11
CA ILE A 57 3.43 0.39 -10.26
C ILE A 57 4.70 1.25 -10.24
N ILE A 58 5.07 1.83 -9.10
CA ILE A 58 6.28 2.63 -8.96
C ILE A 58 7.53 1.80 -9.32
N ILE A 59 7.65 0.59 -8.78
CA ILE A 59 8.79 -0.29 -9.07
C ILE A 59 8.82 -0.64 -10.56
N TYR A 60 7.67 -0.91 -11.17
CA TYR A 60 7.56 -1.17 -12.60
C TYR A 60 8.06 0.01 -13.44
N GLU A 61 7.58 1.22 -13.15
CA GLU A 61 8.00 2.43 -13.87
C GLU A 61 9.48 2.74 -13.68
N ARG A 62 9.97 2.64 -12.43
CA ARG A 62 11.40 2.87 -12.14
C ARG A 62 12.29 1.84 -12.82
N HIS A 63 11.88 0.58 -12.88
CA HIS A 63 12.66 -0.46 -13.55
C HIS A 63 12.62 -0.32 -15.08
N LYS A 64 11.49 0.06 -15.66
CA LYS A 64 11.39 0.37 -17.10
C LYS A 64 12.26 1.58 -17.47
N ALA A 65 12.16 2.66 -16.71
CA ALA A 65 13.00 3.84 -16.93
C ALA A 65 14.50 3.56 -16.73
N ALA A 66 14.86 2.63 -15.85
CA ALA A 66 16.25 2.19 -15.67
C ALA A 66 16.75 1.31 -16.82
N LYS A 67 15.88 0.48 -17.43
CA LYS A 67 16.22 -0.32 -18.62
C LYS A 67 16.41 0.55 -19.85
N ASP A 68 15.56 1.55 -20.05
CA ASP A 68 15.68 2.48 -21.18
C ASP A 68 16.96 3.34 -21.07
N LYS A 69 17.40 3.66 -19.83
CA LYS A 69 18.68 4.35 -19.58
C LYS A 69 19.91 3.44 -19.73
N LYS A 70 19.82 2.16 -19.35
CA LYS A 70 20.90 1.18 -19.56
C LYS A 70 21.11 0.83 -21.03
N ALA A 71 20.07 0.85 -21.85
CA ALA A 71 20.18 0.67 -23.30
C ALA A 71 20.92 1.82 -24.00
N ALA A 72 21.08 2.99 -23.35
CA ALA A 72 21.89 4.10 -23.84
C ALA A 72 23.37 4.03 -23.44
N GLU A 73 23.74 3.15 -22.50
CA GLU A 73 25.14 3.01 -22.04
C GLU A 73 25.84 1.75 -22.56
N ASP A 74 25.11 0.84 -23.23
CA ASP A 74 25.63 -0.43 -23.77
C ASP A 74 25.80 -0.41 -25.31
N PHE A 75 26.10 0.77 -25.88
CA PHE A 75 26.66 0.86 -27.24
C PHE A 75 28.06 1.49 -27.21
N PRO A 76 29.08 0.75 -26.78
CA PRO A 76 30.46 1.14 -27.02
C PRO A 76 30.80 0.84 -28.48
N LEU A 77 31.36 1.85 -29.15
CA LEU A 77 32.20 1.76 -30.35
C LEU A 77 31.49 1.93 -31.71
N LEU A 78 31.17 3.18 -32.09
CA LEU A 78 31.75 3.78 -33.29
C LEU A 78 31.48 5.29 -33.32
N GLY A 79 32.52 6.09 -33.09
CA GLY A 79 32.37 7.55 -33.07
C GLY A 79 33.67 8.29 -32.84
N SER A 80 34.65 8.03 -33.71
CA SER A 80 35.92 8.73 -33.93
C SER A 80 36.08 10.12 -33.27
N GLN A 81 37.04 10.23 -32.35
CA GLN A 81 37.81 11.46 -32.14
C GLN A 81 39.27 11.07 -31.92
N VAL A 82 40.04 10.97 -33.01
CA VAL A 82 41.48 11.22 -32.95
C VAL A 82 41.66 12.71 -33.24
N ASN A 83 41.96 13.49 -32.21
CA ASN A 83 42.48 14.84 -32.33
C ASN A 83 43.36 15.13 -31.11
N ALA A 84 44.65 14.91 -31.31
CA ALA A 84 45.75 15.52 -30.58
C ALA A 84 46.87 15.62 -31.64
N GLY A 85 47.39 16.76 -32.05
CA GLY A 85 47.52 18.03 -31.37
C GLY A 85 49.00 18.37 -31.39
N GLY A 86 49.40 19.22 -32.35
CA GLY A 86 50.66 19.99 -32.35
C GLY A 86 51.91 19.26 -32.85
N ASP A 87 52.54 19.80 -33.90
CA ASP A 87 53.90 20.34 -33.78
C ASP A 87 54.30 21.16 -35.01
N ALA A 88 54.96 22.28 -34.75
CA ALA A 88 55.41 23.27 -35.71
C ALA A 88 56.48 22.72 -36.68
N LYS A 89 56.61 23.34 -37.87
CA LYS A 89 57.84 24.03 -38.35
C LYS A 89 57.90 24.18 -39.89
N ALA A 90 58.03 25.45 -40.29
CA ALA A 90 58.71 26.01 -41.47
C ALA A 90 58.25 25.67 -42.93
N SER A 91 57.94 26.75 -43.66
CA SER A 91 58.08 26.97 -45.13
C SER A 91 59.50 26.60 -45.64
N PRO A 92 59.85 26.52 -46.96
CA PRO A 92 59.15 26.96 -48.18
C PRO A 92 59.29 26.03 -49.43
N SER A 93 58.80 26.52 -50.59
CA SER A 93 59.52 26.52 -51.88
C SER A 93 59.16 25.49 -52.97
N HIS A 94 58.60 26.05 -54.06
CA HIS A 94 58.83 25.76 -55.50
C HIS A 94 58.79 24.31 -56.01
N ARG A 95 57.82 24.01 -56.89
CA ARG A 95 58.08 23.80 -58.33
C ARG A 95 56.79 23.87 -59.15
#